data_AF-A0A7C7C3V4-F1
#
_entry.id   AF-A0A7C7C3V4-F1
#
_cell.length_a   1.000
_cell.length_b   1.000
_cell.length_c   1.000
_cell.angle_alpha   90.00
_cell.angle_beta   90.00
_cell.angle_gamma   90.00
#
_symmetry.space_group_name_H-M   'P 1'
#
loop_
_entity.id
_entity.type
_entity.pdbx_description
1 polymer ?
#
loop_
_entity_poly.entity_id
_entity_poly.type
_entity_poly.pdbx_seq_one_letter_code
_entity_poly.pdbx_strand_id
1 'polypeptide(L)' 'MIQIPKNKLIEFTNLVNECCGVMEHDEVGTWLTTPNSNFNMDKPIDFFWEDGRDKVYRILYFIDIGEADLY' A
#
# COMPACT_ATOMS: atom_id res chain seq x y z
N MET A 1 -7.16 -0.80 -13.38
CA MET A 1 -7.61 -2.13 -12.92
C MET A 1 -6.37 -2.86 -12.42
N ILE A 2 -6.33 -3.23 -11.13
CA ILE A 2 -5.16 -3.90 -10.54
C ILE A 2 -5.13 -5.35 -11.03
N GLN A 3 -3.98 -5.80 -11.54
CA GLN A 3 -3.77 -7.19 -11.94
C GLN A 3 -2.96 -7.89 -10.85
N ILE A 4 -3.56 -8.89 -10.21
CA ILE A 4 -2.91 -9.65 -9.13
C ILE A 4 -2.47 -11.00 -9.69
N PRO A 5 -1.17 -11.34 -9.65
CA PRO A 5 -0.71 -12.67 -10.04
C PRO A 5 -1.43 -13.74 -9.21
N LYS A 6 -1.86 -14.83 -9.86
CA LYS A 6 -2.68 -15.87 -9.21
C LYS A 6 -2.02 -16.48 -7.96
N ASN A 7 -0.69 -16.60 -7.96
CA ASN A 7 0.10 -17.10 -6.84
C ASN A 7 0.43 -16.02 -5.78
N LYS A 8 -0.11 -14.81 -5.92
CA LYS A 8 0.13 -13.65 -5.05
C LYS A 8 -1.14 -13.13 -4.38
N LEU A 9 -2.25 -13.87 -4.49
CA LEU A 9 -3.53 -13.46 -3.93
C LEU A 9 -3.47 -13.29 -2.41
N ILE A 10 -2.79 -14.21 -1.71
CA ILE A 10 -2.65 -14.15 -0.25
C ILE A 10 -1.88 -12.90 0.17
N GLU A 11 -0.74 -12.64 -0.46
CA GLU A 11 0.06 -11.45 -0.13
C GLU A 11 -0.68 -10.15 -0.44
N PHE A 12 -1.44 -10.11 -1.54
CA PHE A 12 -2.29 -8.97 -1.85
C PHE A 12 -3.40 -8.77 -0.82
N THR A 13 -4.10 -9.84 -0.42
CA THR A 13 -5.14 -9.77 0.62
C THR A 13 -4.55 -9.30 1.94
N ASN A 14 -3.37 -9.77 2.33
CA ASN A 14 -2.68 -9.30 3.52
C ASN A 14 -2.35 -7.81 3.43
N LEU A 15 -1.79 -7.34 2.31
CA LEU A 15 -1.54 -5.92 2.10
C LEU A 15 -2.81 -5.07 2.25
N VAL A 16 -3.92 -5.50 1.63
CA VAL A 16 -5.21 -4.79 1.75
C VAL A 16 -5.68 -4.75 3.20
N ASN A 17 -5.55 -5.84 3.95
CA ASN A 17 -5.91 -5.88 5.37
C ASN A 17 -5.06 -4.92 6.22
N GLU A 18 -3.74 -4.85 5.97
CA GLU A 18 -2.86 -3.90 6.64
C GLU A 18 -3.25 -2.45 6.32
N CYS A 19 -3.58 -2.14 5.06
CA CYS A 19 -4.07 -0.81 4.69
C CYS A 19 -5.38 -0.47 5.43
N CYS A 20 -6.36 -1.37 5.45
CA CYS A 20 -7.62 -1.17 6.18
C CYS A 20 -7.44 -1.00 7.70
N GLY A 21 -6.28 -1.37 8.26
CA GLY A 21 -5.95 -1.13 9.66
C GLY A 21 -5.60 0.33 9.95
N VAL A 22 -5.22 1.11 8.94
CA VAL A 22 -4.66 2.46 9.09
C VAL A 22 -5.38 3.53 8.27
N MET A 23 -6.22 3.16 7.31
CA MET A 23 -7.01 4.09 6.48
C MET A 23 -8.42 3.52 6.21
N GLU A 24 -9.34 4.39 5.79
CA GLU A 24 -10.71 3.97 5.47
C GLU A 24 -10.73 3.01 4.27
N HIS A 25 -11.60 2.00 4.34
CA HIS A 25 -11.67 0.90 3.37
C HIS A 25 -11.86 1.34 1.90
N ASP A 26 -12.53 2.46 1.67
CA ASP A 26 -12.81 3.04 0.36
C ASP A 26 -11.63 3.86 -0.19
N GLU A 27 -10.68 4.25 0.67
CA GLU A 27 -9.44 4.92 0.28
C GLU A 27 -8.35 3.92 -0.14
N VAL A 28 -8.37 2.69 0.36
CA VAL A 28 -7.32 1.67 0.11
C VAL A 28 -7.04 1.47 -1.38
N GLY A 29 -8.09 1.35 -2.20
CA GLY A 29 -7.94 1.18 -3.64
C GLY A 29 -7.28 2.38 -4.32
N THR A 30 -7.65 3.59 -3.89
CA THR A 30 -7.08 4.84 -4.39
C THR A 30 -5.63 4.98 -3.97
N TRP A 31 -5.32 4.74 -2.69
CA TRP A 31 -3.97 4.81 -2.15
C TRP A 31 -3.02 3.85 -2.87
N LEU A 32 -3.41 2.58 -3.03
CA LEU A 32 -2.60 1.57 -3.71
C LEU A 32 -2.29 1.91 -5.17
N THR A 33 -3.15 2.68 -5.84
CA THR A 33 -3.08 2.90 -7.30
C THR A 33 -2.73 4.32 -7.71
N THR A 34 -2.58 5.23 -6.74
CA THR A 34 -2.19 6.61 -6.96
C THR A 34 -0.69 6.78 -6.73
N PRO A 35 0.03 7.46 -7.65
CA PRO A 35 1.39 7.95 -7.39
C PRO A 35 1.50 8.62 -6.02
N ASN A 36 2.44 8.16 -5.20
CA ASN A 36 2.57 8.64 -3.82
C ASN A 36 4.00 9.11 -3.53
N SER A 37 4.11 10.26 -2.88
CA SER A 37 5.38 10.95 -2.61
C SER A 37 6.34 10.11 -1.74
N ASN A 38 5.81 9.28 -0.84
CA ASN A 38 6.57 8.34 -0.02
C ASN A 38 7.31 7.27 -0.86
N PHE A 39 6.86 7.05 -2.10
CA PHE A 39 7.38 6.06 -3.04
C PHE A 39 7.96 6.71 -4.30
N ASN A 40 8.52 7.93 -4.20
CA ASN A 40 9.10 8.65 -5.35
C ASN A 40 8.10 8.89 -6.50
N MET A 41 6.82 9.07 -6.18
CA MET A 41 5.72 9.16 -7.14
C MET A 41 5.41 7.86 -7.89
N ASP A 42 5.95 6.71 -7.47
CA ASP A 42 5.44 5.41 -7.88
C ASP A 42 4.18 5.05 -7.10
N LYS A 43 3.44 4.06 -7.61
CA LYS A 43 2.27 3.53 -6.91
C LYS A 43 2.73 2.58 -5.81
N PRO A 44 2.11 2.62 -4.62
CA PRO A 44 2.47 1.69 -3.55
C PRO A 44 2.37 0.21 -3.95
N ILE A 45 1.39 -0.14 -4.80
CA ILE A 45 1.22 -1.52 -5.27
C ILE A 45 2.38 -2.01 -6.15
N ASP A 46 2.97 -1.13 -6.96
CA ASP A 46 4.09 -1.49 -7.84
C ASP A 46 5.34 -1.73 -6.96
N PHE A 47 5.59 -0.83 -6.00
CA PHE A 47 6.67 -0.96 -5.02
C PHE A 47 6.54 -2.24 -4.17
N PHE A 48 5.32 -2.63 -3.78
CA PHE A 48 5.07 -3.86 -3.02
C PHE A 48 5.48 -5.13 -3.78
N TRP A 49 5.36 -5.14 -5.11
CA TRP A 49 5.74 -6.30 -5.93
C TRP A 49 7.23 -6.33 -6.29
N GLU A 50 7.90 -5.19 -6.31
CA GLU A 50 9.34 -5.04 -6.62
C GLU A 50 10.24 -5.16 -5.38
N ASP A 51 9.97 -6.13 -4.51
CA ASP A 51 10.69 -6.37 -3.23
C ASP A 51 10.64 -5.22 -2.20
N GLY A 52 9.78 -4.22 -2.41
CA GLY A 52 9.64 -3.06 -1.56
C GLY A 52 8.70 -3.21 -0.36
N ARG A 53 8.31 -4.43 0.00
CA ARG A 53 7.25 -4.73 1.01
C ARG A 53 7.52 -4.09 2.37
N ASP A 54 8.74 -4.20 2.88
CA ASP A 54 9.10 -3.66 4.20
C ASP A 54 8.93 -2.15 4.26
N LYS A 55 9.24 -1.44 3.15
CA LYS A 55 9.02 0.00 3.08
C LYS A 55 7.52 0.33 3.07
N VAL A 56 6.71 -0.41 2.32
CA VAL A 56 5.25 -0.22 2.30
C VAL A 56 4.68 -0.37 3.71
N TYR A 57 5.02 -1.44 4.43
CA TYR A 57 4.55 -1.63 5.81
C TYR A 57 5.07 -0.55 6.76
N ARG A 58 6.31 -0.08 6.58
CA ARG A 58 6.86 1.02 7.38
C ARG A 58 6.13 2.34 7.14
N ILE A 59 5.72 2.62 5.91
CA ILE A 59 4.90 3.81 5.61
C ILE A 59 3.52 3.68 6.23
N LEU A 60 2.86 2.52 6.14
CA LEU A 60 1.59 2.28 6.84
C LEU A 60 1.71 2.49 8.35
N TYR A 61 2.81 2.04 8.96
CA TYR A 61 3.11 2.32 10.36
C TYR A 61 3.23 3.83 10.65
N PHE A 62 3.94 4.59 9.81
CA PHE A 62 4.06 6.04 10.00
C PHE A 62 2.74 6.78 9.81
N ILE A 63 1.88 6.31 8.91
CA ILE A 63 0.52 6.82 8.75
C ILE A 63 -0.29 6.58 10.02
N ASP A 64 -0.25 5.36 10.57
CA ASP A 64 -0.99 4.97 11.79
C ASP A 64 -0.64 5.86 13.00
N ILE A 65 0.64 6.20 13.16
CA ILE A 65 1.09 7.06 14.27
C ILE A 65 1.02 8.56 13.96
N GLY A 66 0.53 8.96 12.78
CA GLY A 66 0.39 10.37 12.38
C GLY A 66 1.69 11.07 12.00
N GLU A 67 2.73 10.31 11.65
CA GLU A 67 4.05 10.81 11.23
C GLU A 67 4.23 10.82 9.69
N ALA A 68 3.23 10.32 8.95
CA ALA A 68 3.18 10.41 7.49
C ALA A 68 1.75 10.62 7.00
N ASP A 69 1.61 11.34 5.89
CA ASP A 69 0.31 11.56 5.24
C ASP A 69 -0.01 10.46 4.21
N LEU A 70 -1.29 10.28 3.92
CA LEU A 70 -1.77 9.34 2.91
C LEU A 70 -1.33 9.72 1.48
N TYR A 71 -1.01 10.98 1.20
CA TYR A 71 -0.75 11.51 -0.15
C TYR A 71 0.53 12.36 -0.21
#